data_AF-A0A2H9L291-F1
#
_entry.id   AF-A0A2H9L291-F1
#
_cell.length_a   1.000
_cell.length_b   1.000
_cell.length_c   1.000
_cell.angle_alpha   90.00
_cell.angle_beta   90.00
_cell.angle_gamma   90.00
#
_symmetry.space_group_name_H-M   'P 1'
#
loop_
_entity.id
_entity.type
_entity.pdbx_description
1 polymer ?
#
loop_
_entity_poly.entity_id
_entity_poly.type
_entity_poly.pdbx_seq_one_letter_code
_entity_poly.pdbx_strand_id
1 'polypeptide(L)'
;MSKTRYLGGAKVNISSVVFVLFFVAILPFISASCWEIQQDPGGWGTHYYWLCNSSQIVGYWYHGPTEWGPFSMMLHGQIETTAPAGYLYGSGTYRAYLQGFNYASPYPATLKCYKRMGTSPNYWWMYTGQQVTLNSGVGTGNSSSWVLAGCPPIINSAQQGGSPPQVRITLSWSGVGGGRARK
;
A
#
# COMPACT_ATOMS: atom_id res chain seq x y z
N MET A 1 -53.76 -23.01 46.11
CA MET A 1 -53.99 -21.79 45.32
C MET A 1 -52.64 -21.19 44.97
N SER A 2 -52.42 -20.91 43.68
CA SER A 2 -51.17 -20.47 43.04
C SER A 2 -51.00 -18.94 43.04
N LYS A 3 -49.75 -18.44 43.04
CA LYS A 3 -49.24 -17.29 42.24
C LYS A 3 -47.75 -16.98 42.59
N THR A 4 -46.77 -17.15 41.69
CA THR A 4 -46.29 -16.27 40.57
C THR A 4 -45.64 -14.96 41.07
N ARG A 5 -44.30 -14.91 41.21
CA ARG A 5 -43.22 -14.36 40.33
C ARG A 5 -43.15 -12.82 40.14
N TYR A 6 -41.95 -12.31 40.45
CA TYR A 6 -41.14 -11.19 39.95
C TYR A 6 -41.81 -9.90 39.43
N LEU A 7 -41.30 -8.75 39.89
CA LEU A 7 -40.81 -7.62 39.08
C LEU A 7 -40.17 -6.57 40.03
N GLY A 8 -38.86 -6.71 40.27
CA GLY A 8 -38.07 -5.71 40.98
C GLY A 8 -37.58 -4.65 40.00
N GLY A 9 -38.17 -3.46 40.06
CA GLY A 9 -37.84 -2.32 39.20
C GLY A 9 -36.40 -1.86 39.31
N ALA A 10 -35.82 -1.49 38.17
CA ALA A 10 -34.53 -0.81 38.10
C ALA A 10 -34.65 0.58 38.71
N LYS A 11 -33.95 0.84 39.83
CA LYS A 11 -33.66 2.20 40.30
C LYS A 11 -32.49 2.75 39.49
N VAL A 12 -32.80 3.59 38.50
CA VAL A 12 -31.78 4.43 37.84
C VAL A 12 -31.56 5.67 38.72
N ASN A 13 -30.37 5.77 39.28
CA ASN A 13 -29.98 6.89 40.13
C ASN A 13 -29.57 8.08 39.23
N ILE A 14 -30.29 9.20 39.35
CA ILE A 14 -30.18 10.40 38.49
C ILE A 14 -28.91 11.24 38.75
N SER A 15 -28.03 10.84 39.68
CA SER A 15 -26.75 11.54 39.95
C SER A 15 -25.59 11.15 39.02
N SER A 16 -25.82 10.46 37.91
CA SER A 16 -24.78 10.19 36.89
C SER A 16 -25.33 10.38 35.48
N VAL A 17 -25.62 11.64 35.14
CA VAL A 17 -25.95 12.06 33.78
C VAL A 17 -25.09 13.26 33.43
N VAL A 18 -23.78 13.05 33.21
CA VAL A 18 -22.98 13.92 32.33
C VAL A 18 -21.74 13.13 31.85
N PHE A 19 -21.48 13.16 30.53
CA PHE A 19 -20.30 12.62 29.82
C PHE A 19 -20.21 11.07 29.77
N VAL A 20 -20.22 10.36 28.64
CA VAL A 20 -19.60 10.62 27.34
C VAL A 20 -20.42 9.92 26.24
N LEU A 21 -21.11 10.70 25.43
CA LEU A 21 -21.48 10.36 24.06
C LEU A 21 -20.50 11.17 23.21
N PHE A 22 -19.44 10.54 22.70
CA PHE A 22 -18.63 10.95 21.52
C PHE A 22 -17.31 10.16 21.52
N PHE A 23 -17.17 9.24 20.57
CA PHE A 23 -15.98 8.96 19.74
C PHE A 23 -16.44 7.85 18.78
N VAL A 24 -17.15 8.24 17.70
CA VAL A 24 -16.59 8.35 16.35
C VAL A 24 -15.84 7.08 15.97
N ALA A 25 -16.37 6.39 14.96
CA ALA A 25 -15.71 5.30 14.25
C ALA A 25 -14.25 5.67 13.96
N ILE A 26 -13.33 5.13 14.76
CA ILE A 26 -11.91 5.15 14.44
C ILE A 26 -11.75 4.07 13.37
N LEU A 27 -12.06 4.42 12.12
CA LEU A 27 -11.35 3.78 11.02
C LEU A 27 -9.87 4.05 11.30
N PRO A 28 -9.01 3.03 11.38
CA PRO A 28 -7.60 3.28 11.31
C PRO A 28 -7.30 3.75 9.90
N PHE A 29 -7.43 5.06 9.64
CA PHE A 29 -6.39 5.73 8.86
C PHE A 29 -5.19 5.85 9.79
N ILE A 30 -4.65 4.69 10.19
CA ILE A 30 -3.23 4.60 10.50
C ILE A 30 -2.60 5.19 9.24
N SER A 31 -1.81 6.24 9.39
CA SER A 31 -0.92 6.69 8.33
C SER A 31 -0.06 5.48 7.98
N ALA A 32 -0.54 4.66 7.04
CA ALA A 32 0.09 3.44 6.62
C ALA A 32 1.52 3.85 6.33
N SER A 33 2.44 3.37 7.17
CA SER A 33 3.80 3.86 7.09
C SER A 33 4.24 3.62 5.65
N CYS A 34 4.93 4.58 5.03
CA CYS A 34 5.32 4.46 3.62
C CYS A 34 6.25 3.25 3.34
N TRP A 35 6.58 2.50 4.39
CA TRP A 35 7.30 1.23 4.47
C TRP A 35 6.41 -0.01 4.39
N GLU A 36 5.14 0.10 4.82
CA GLU A 36 4.20 -1.01 4.79
C GLU A 36 3.77 -1.35 3.36
N ILE A 37 3.29 -2.58 3.20
CA ILE A 37 2.62 -3.01 1.98
C ILE A 37 1.25 -2.36 1.96
N GLN A 38 1.08 -1.36 1.10
CA GLN A 38 -0.17 -0.67 0.88
C GLN A 38 -1.14 -1.61 0.16
N GLN A 39 -2.17 -2.06 0.88
CA GLN A 39 -3.21 -2.93 0.32
C GLN A 39 -4.23 -2.10 -0.45
N ASP A 40 -4.18 -2.17 -1.77
CA ASP A 40 -5.16 -1.57 -2.64
C ASP A 40 -6.38 -2.50 -2.76
N PRO A 41 -7.60 -1.99 -2.59
CA PRO A 41 -8.82 -2.81 -2.63
C PRO A 41 -9.08 -3.41 -4.02
N GLY A 42 -8.34 -3.00 -5.05
CA GLY A 42 -8.56 -3.37 -6.43
C GLY A 42 -9.76 -2.63 -7.04
N GLY A 43 -10.31 -3.22 -8.10
CA GLY A 43 -11.43 -2.61 -8.81
C GLY A 43 -10.98 -1.56 -9.83
N TRP A 44 -11.94 -0.79 -10.34
CA TRP A 44 -11.69 0.24 -11.36
C TRP A 44 -11.44 1.64 -10.76
N GLY A 45 -11.35 1.74 -9.44
CA GLY A 45 -11.07 2.98 -8.74
C GLY A 45 -9.66 3.51 -9.01
N THR A 46 -9.48 4.79 -8.71
CA THR A 46 -8.16 5.43 -8.69
C THR A 46 -7.78 5.69 -7.24
N HIS A 47 -6.64 5.15 -6.82
CA HIS A 47 -6.13 5.27 -5.46
C HIS A 47 -4.70 5.78 -5.47
N TYR A 48 -4.24 6.34 -4.36
CA TYR A 48 -2.90 6.88 -4.23
C TYR A 48 -2.24 6.41 -2.95
N TYR A 49 -0.92 6.22 -3.02
CA TYR A 49 -0.13 5.60 -1.97
C TYR A 49 1.19 6.33 -1.82
N TRP A 50 1.57 6.65 -0.59
CA TRP A 50 2.88 7.20 -0.28
C TRP A 50 3.87 6.08 -0.03
N LEU A 51 4.95 6.04 -0.82
CA LEU A 51 5.99 5.03 -0.76
C LEU A 51 7.33 5.67 -0.41
N CYS A 52 8.10 4.99 0.42
CA CYS A 52 9.44 5.39 0.82
C CYS A 52 10.51 4.45 0.28
N ASN A 53 11.72 4.99 0.15
CA ASN A 53 12.92 4.21 -0.13
C ASN A 53 14.07 4.75 0.72
N SER A 54 14.67 3.89 1.55
CA SER A 54 15.88 4.23 2.29
C SER A 54 16.66 3.00 2.67
N SER A 55 17.97 3.15 2.74
CA SER A 55 18.81 2.27 3.54
C SER A 55 18.48 2.50 5.01
N GLN A 56 18.08 1.45 5.73
CA GLN A 56 17.88 1.47 7.17
C GLN A 56 18.76 0.42 7.84
N ILE A 57 19.32 0.77 9.01
CA ILE A 57 19.98 -0.21 9.88
C ILE A 57 18.90 -1.14 10.41
N VAL A 58 19.08 -2.44 10.16
CA VAL A 58 18.09 -3.48 10.47
C VAL A 58 18.63 -4.53 11.43
N GLY A 59 19.91 -4.41 11.78
CA GLY A 59 20.52 -5.24 12.77
C GLY A 59 21.97 -4.85 12.98
N TYR A 60 22.59 -5.56 13.92
CA TYR A 60 24.01 -5.52 14.17
C TYR A 60 24.52 -6.93 14.02
N TRP A 61 25.64 -7.09 13.31
CA TRP A 61 26.38 -8.33 13.35
C TRP A 61 27.34 -8.29 14.53
N TYR A 62 27.59 -9.45 15.11
CA TYR A 62 28.48 -9.64 16.24
C TYR A 62 29.44 -10.78 15.92
N HIS A 63 30.73 -10.46 15.81
CA HIS A 63 31.80 -11.45 15.66
C HIS A 63 32.67 -11.58 16.92
N GLY A 64 32.71 -10.55 17.78
CA GLY A 64 33.40 -10.59 19.07
C GLY A 64 33.33 -9.29 19.85
N PRO A 65 33.98 -9.21 21.03
CA PRO A 65 33.90 -8.06 21.94
C PRO A 65 34.35 -6.73 21.33
N THR A 66 35.26 -6.78 20.35
CA THR A 66 35.82 -5.62 19.63
C THR A 66 35.41 -5.54 18.17
N GLU A 67 34.64 -6.51 17.67
CA GLU A 67 34.30 -6.64 16.26
C GLU A 67 32.78 -6.88 16.12
N TRP A 68 32.07 -5.77 16.05
CA TRP A 68 30.63 -5.69 15.86
C TRP A 68 30.30 -4.43 15.08
N GLY A 69 29.18 -4.43 14.35
CA GLY A 69 28.78 -3.27 13.57
C GLY A 69 27.37 -3.38 13.02
N PRO A 70 26.74 -2.25 12.67
CA PRO A 70 25.44 -2.26 12.03
C PRO A 70 25.55 -2.87 10.63
N PHE A 71 24.49 -3.54 10.20
CA PHE A 71 24.24 -3.76 8.79
C PHE A 71 22.91 -3.16 8.40
N SER A 72 22.88 -2.57 7.21
CA SER A 72 21.69 -1.92 6.67
C SER A 72 21.12 -2.73 5.53
N MET A 73 19.80 -2.69 5.39
CA MET A 73 19.12 -3.15 4.18
C MET A 73 18.33 -2.00 3.59
N MET A 74 18.13 -2.03 2.28
CA MET A 74 17.27 -1.07 1.62
C MET A 74 15.82 -1.49 1.82
N LEU A 75 15.05 -0.64 2.49
CA LEU A 75 13.62 -0.82 2.66
C LEU A 75 12.89 -0.11 1.52
N HIS A 76 11.84 -0.76 1.03
CA HIS A 76 11.10 -0.36 -0.15
C HIS A 76 9.61 -0.39 0.15
N GLY A 77 8.94 0.76 -0.01
CA GLY A 77 7.49 0.84 -0.02
C GLY A 77 6.89 0.03 -1.17
N GLN A 78 5.74 -0.57 -0.92
CA GLN A 78 5.09 -1.51 -1.84
C GLN A 78 3.60 -1.25 -1.93
N ILE A 79 3.02 -1.50 -3.11
CA ILE A 79 1.57 -1.51 -3.31
C ILE A 79 1.19 -2.92 -3.76
N GLU A 80 0.28 -3.56 -3.05
CA GLU A 80 -0.35 -4.82 -3.47
C GLU A 80 -1.76 -4.52 -3.97
N THR A 81 -2.12 -5.01 -5.15
CA THR A 81 -3.43 -4.78 -5.75
C THR A 81 -3.88 -5.99 -6.55
N THR A 82 -5.19 -6.17 -6.73
CA THR A 82 -5.74 -7.24 -7.58
C THR A 82 -6.37 -6.64 -8.83
N ALA A 83 -5.97 -7.16 -10.00
CA ALA A 83 -6.53 -6.75 -11.27
C ALA A 83 -8.05 -6.98 -11.28
N PRO A 84 -8.85 -5.96 -11.65
CA PRO A 84 -10.29 -6.11 -11.69
C PRO A 84 -10.72 -7.12 -12.75
N ALA A 85 -11.90 -7.72 -12.55
CA ALA A 85 -12.53 -8.53 -13.58
C ALA A 85 -12.70 -7.72 -14.88
N GLY A 86 -12.31 -8.31 -16.01
CA GLY A 86 -12.36 -7.65 -17.32
C GLY A 86 -11.15 -6.79 -17.66
N TYR A 87 -10.10 -6.78 -16.83
CA TYR A 87 -8.82 -6.18 -17.22
C TYR A 87 -8.23 -6.88 -18.45
N LEU A 88 -7.75 -6.08 -19.42
CA LEU A 88 -7.34 -6.58 -20.74
C LEU A 88 -6.04 -7.37 -20.72
N TYR A 89 -5.07 -6.94 -19.91
CA TYR A 89 -3.67 -7.35 -20.04
C TYR A 89 -3.25 -8.41 -19.03
N GLY A 90 -4.13 -8.80 -18.11
CA GLY A 90 -3.80 -9.81 -17.11
C GLY A 90 -4.91 -10.03 -16.09
N SER A 91 -4.64 -10.94 -15.17
CA SER A 91 -5.49 -11.25 -14.03
C SER A 91 -4.64 -11.61 -12.81
N GLY A 92 -5.26 -11.60 -11.63
CA GLY A 92 -4.62 -11.95 -10.37
C GLY A 92 -4.09 -10.74 -9.59
N THR A 93 -3.30 -11.03 -8.57
CA THR A 93 -2.75 -10.03 -7.66
C THR A 93 -1.34 -9.68 -8.06
N TYR A 94 -1.03 -8.39 -8.06
CA TYR A 94 0.25 -7.81 -8.43
C TYR A 94 0.79 -6.98 -7.28
N ARG A 95 2.10 -6.81 -7.26
CA ARG A 95 2.77 -5.93 -6.33
C ARG A 95 3.77 -5.04 -7.06
N ALA A 96 3.61 -3.73 -6.89
CA ALA A 96 4.54 -2.73 -7.38
C ALA A 96 5.49 -2.34 -6.25
N TYR A 97 6.78 -2.57 -6.46
CA TYR A 97 7.86 -2.34 -5.49
C TYR A 97 8.64 -1.10 -5.87
N LEU A 98 8.77 -0.12 -4.97
CA LEU A 98 9.60 1.06 -5.21
C LEU A 98 11.09 0.71 -5.03
N GLN A 99 11.80 0.42 -6.12
CA GLN A 99 13.23 0.11 -6.09
C GLN A 99 14.12 1.34 -5.85
N GLY A 100 13.71 2.51 -6.34
CA GLY A 100 14.53 3.73 -6.33
C GLY A 100 13.66 4.98 -6.30
N PHE A 101 14.02 5.98 -5.50
CA PHE A 101 13.44 7.32 -5.58
C PHE A 101 14.50 8.38 -5.35
N ASN A 102 14.58 9.37 -6.24
CA ASN A 102 15.48 10.51 -6.08
C ASN A 102 14.65 11.77 -5.80
N TYR A 103 14.88 12.42 -4.65
CA TYR A 103 14.24 13.68 -4.27
C TYR A 103 14.94 14.89 -4.90
N ALA A 104 15.22 14.81 -6.19
CA ALA A 104 15.73 15.88 -7.01
C ALA A 104 14.97 15.88 -8.33
N SER A 105 14.58 17.07 -8.80
CA SER A 105 13.89 17.23 -10.08
C SER A 105 14.64 16.48 -11.19
N PRO A 106 13.96 15.63 -11.99
CA PRO A 106 12.51 15.54 -12.21
C PRO A 106 11.76 14.53 -11.30
N TYR A 107 12.32 14.22 -10.12
CA TYR A 107 11.80 13.30 -9.11
C TYR A 107 11.60 11.87 -9.63
N PRO A 108 12.62 11.23 -10.24
CA PRO A 108 12.46 9.91 -10.82
C PRO A 108 12.17 8.85 -9.75
N ALA A 109 11.12 8.07 -9.97
CA ALA A 109 10.74 6.92 -9.16
C ALA A 109 10.83 5.65 -10.01
N THR A 110 11.62 4.68 -9.57
CA THR A 110 11.82 3.40 -10.25
C THR A 110 11.05 2.30 -9.52
N LEU A 111 10.13 1.64 -10.23
CA LEU A 111 9.32 0.56 -9.70
C LEU A 111 9.57 -0.75 -10.45
N LYS A 112 9.46 -1.87 -9.72
CA LYS A 112 9.45 -3.23 -10.25
C LYS A 112 8.10 -3.89 -10.02
N CYS A 113 7.68 -4.72 -10.96
CA CYS A 113 6.40 -5.41 -10.88
C CYS A 113 6.56 -6.90 -10.59
N TYR A 114 5.74 -7.41 -9.68
CA TYR A 114 5.69 -8.80 -9.31
C TYR A 114 4.24 -9.30 -9.40
N LYS A 115 4.06 -10.55 -9.79
CA LYS A 115 2.77 -11.23 -9.83
C LYS A 115 2.71 -12.29 -8.74
N ARG A 116 1.59 -12.38 -8.04
CA ARG A 116 1.34 -13.44 -7.06
C ARG A 116 1.10 -14.75 -7.79
N MET A 117 1.85 -15.77 -7.38
CA MET A 117 1.75 -17.14 -7.86
C MET A 117 1.28 -18.03 -6.70
N GLY A 118 0.49 -19.05 -7.02
CA GLY A 118 -0.17 -19.87 -5.99
C GLY A 118 -1.36 -19.16 -5.35
N THR A 119 -1.87 -19.74 -4.28
CA THR A 119 -3.06 -19.28 -3.56
C THR A 119 -2.79 -19.20 -2.07
N SER A 120 -3.52 -18.37 -1.34
CA SER A 120 -3.40 -18.30 0.11
C SER A 120 -3.67 -19.68 0.75
N PRO A 121 -2.88 -20.12 1.75
CA PRO A 121 -1.76 -19.40 2.39
C PRO A 121 -0.39 -19.60 1.69
N ASN A 122 -0.30 -20.52 0.73
CA ASN A 122 0.94 -20.92 0.07
C ASN A 122 1.12 -20.17 -1.27
N TYR A 123 1.49 -18.90 -1.18
CA TYR A 123 1.76 -18.07 -2.36
C TYR A 123 3.19 -17.52 -2.34
N TRP A 124 3.68 -17.15 -3.52
CA TRP A 124 4.97 -16.49 -3.70
C TRP A 124 4.88 -15.39 -4.76
N TRP A 125 5.87 -14.50 -4.82
CA TRP A 125 5.90 -13.37 -5.75
C TRP A 125 6.90 -13.62 -6.88
N MET A 126 6.41 -13.69 -8.11
CA MET A 126 7.23 -13.83 -9.31
C MET A 126 7.51 -12.47 -9.92
N TYR A 127 8.78 -12.13 -10.12
CA TYR A 127 9.15 -10.92 -10.87
C TYR A 127 8.66 -11.07 -12.32
N THR A 128 7.93 -10.08 -12.84
CA THR A 128 7.37 -10.13 -14.20
C THR A 128 8.41 -9.79 -15.29
N GLY A 129 9.64 -9.47 -14.91
CA GLY A 129 10.66 -8.95 -15.81
C GLY A 129 10.51 -7.46 -16.09
N GLN A 130 9.48 -6.79 -15.55
CA GLN A 130 9.20 -5.38 -15.85
C GLN A 130 9.67 -4.42 -14.75
N GLN A 131 10.37 -3.38 -15.19
CA GLN A 131 10.78 -2.23 -14.39
C GLN A 131 10.44 -0.94 -15.16
N VAL A 132 9.95 0.08 -14.46
CA VAL A 132 9.71 1.41 -15.03
C VAL A 132 10.35 2.48 -14.16
N THR A 133 10.86 3.53 -14.80
CA THR A 133 11.27 4.76 -14.14
C THR A 133 10.36 5.88 -14.60
N LEU A 134 9.65 6.50 -13.66
CA LEU A 134 8.64 7.52 -13.91
C LEU A 134 9.08 8.82 -13.26
N ASN A 135 9.24 9.87 -14.07
CA ASN A 135 9.40 11.24 -13.57
C ASN A 135 8.07 11.74 -12.99
N SER A 136 8.11 12.82 -12.22
CA SER A 136 6.91 13.48 -11.69
C SER A 136 5.91 13.80 -12.81
N GLY A 137 4.66 13.39 -12.63
CA GLY A 137 3.57 13.55 -13.59
C GLY A 137 3.56 12.53 -14.74
N VAL A 138 4.54 11.62 -14.80
CA VAL A 138 4.63 10.61 -15.87
C VAL A 138 4.02 9.28 -15.40
N GLY A 139 3.07 8.77 -16.18
CA GLY A 139 2.42 7.49 -15.95
C GLY A 139 2.82 6.42 -16.96
N THR A 140 2.56 5.16 -16.61
CA THR A 140 2.69 4.05 -17.53
C THR A 140 1.58 4.11 -18.59
N GLY A 141 1.96 4.26 -19.86
CA GLY A 141 1.00 4.20 -20.97
C GLY A 141 0.43 2.78 -21.18
N ASN A 142 -0.75 2.69 -21.79
CA ASN A 142 -1.43 1.40 -22.00
C ASN A 142 -0.69 0.43 -22.93
N SER A 143 0.17 0.95 -23.81
CA SER A 143 1.04 0.19 -24.70
C SER A 143 2.44 -0.06 -24.12
N SER A 144 2.71 0.37 -22.88
CA SER A 144 4.00 0.13 -22.25
C SER A 144 4.20 -1.34 -21.94
N SER A 145 5.44 -1.83 -21.99
CA SER A 145 5.78 -3.21 -21.63
C SER A 145 5.35 -3.56 -20.21
N TRP A 146 5.32 -2.58 -19.30
CA TRP A 146 4.77 -2.70 -17.97
C TRP A 146 3.29 -3.11 -17.97
N VAL A 147 2.43 -2.32 -18.61
CA VAL A 147 0.98 -2.59 -18.67
C VAL A 147 0.70 -3.85 -19.47
N LEU A 148 1.40 -4.07 -20.59
CA LEU A 148 1.25 -5.27 -21.42
C LEU A 148 1.66 -6.56 -20.69
N ALA A 149 2.52 -6.49 -19.67
CA ALA A 149 2.83 -7.61 -18.78
C ALA A 149 1.77 -7.84 -17.69
N GLY A 150 0.66 -7.08 -17.70
CA GLY A 150 -0.43 -7.16 -16.74
C GLY A 150 -0.21 -6.35 -15.45
N CYS A 151 0.88 -5.60 -15.35
CA CYS A 151 1.18 -4.79 -14.17
C CYS A 151 0.20 -3.61 -14.02
N PRO A 152 -0.09 -3.20 -12.77
CA PRO A 152 -1.06 -2.13 -12.54
C PRO A 152 -0.61 -0.82 -13.19
N PRO A 153 -1.47 -0.11 -13.94
CA PRO A 153 -1.12 1.20 -14.47
C PRO A 153 -0.90 2.18 -13.32
N ILE A 154 0.26 2.86 -13.34
CA ILE A 154 0.72 3.72 -12.25
C ILE A 154 1.33 5.03 -12.76
N ILE A 155 1.19 6.09 -11.97
CA ILE A 155 1.79 7.41 -12.22
C ILE A 155 2.49 7.91 -10.96
N ASN A 156 3.68 8.49 -11.15
CA ASN A 156 4.36 9.25 -10.11
C ASN A 156 3.65 10.61 -9.98
N SER A 157 2.78 10.76 -8.98
CA SER A 157 1.77 11.84 -8.93
C SER A 157 2.10 12.97 -7.96
N ALA A 158 3.04 12.77 -7.05
CA ALA A 158 3.60 13.81 -6.19
C ALA A 158 4.83 13.28 -5.44
N GLN A 159 5.48 14.18 -4.71
CA GLN A 159 6.62 13.92 -3.87
C GLN A 159 6.51 14.73 -2.59
N GLN A 160 7.06 14.20 -1.50
CA GLN A 160 7.14 14.87 -0.23
C GLN A 160 8.56 14.72 0.32
N GLY A 161 9.15 15.85 0.74
CA GLY A 161 10.45 15.84 1.41
C GLY A 161 10.37 15.20 2.79
N GLY A 162 11.53 14.90 3.37
CA GLY A 162 11.62 14.27 4.68
C GLY A 162 12.83 13.34 4.78
N SER A 163 12.91 12.60 5.88
CA SER A 163 13.90 11.56 6.10
C SER A 163 13.19 10.25 6.46
N PRO A 164 12.93 9.35 5.49
CA PRO A 164 13.31 9.47 4.08
C PRO A 164 12.36 10.37 3.26
N PRO A 165 12.77 10.77 2.04
CA PRO A 165 11.85 11.35 1.08
C PRO A 165 10.81 10.33 0.61
N GLN A 166 9.63 10.81 0.26
CA GLN A 166 8.47 9.99 -0.12
C GLN A 166 8.00 10.34 -1.52
N VAL A 167 7.54 9.33 -2.26
CA VAL A 167 6.87 9.50 -3.56
C VAL A 167 5.43 9.02 -3.46
N ARG A 168 4.51 9.78 -4.04
CA ARG A 168 3.12 9.36 -4.17
C ARG A 168 2.93 8.67 -5.51
N ILE A 169 2.58 7.39 -5.46
CA ILE A 169 2.22 6.61 -6.63
C ILE A 169 0.70 6.50 -6.68
N THR A 170 0.12 6.98 -7.78
CA THR A 170 -1.30 6.79 -8.06
C THR A 170 -1.48 5.59 -8.95
N LEU A 171 -2.40 4.71 -8.58
CA LEU A 171 -2.76 3.50 -9.28
C LEU A 171 -4.17 3.64 -9.84
N SER A 172 -4.35 3.29 -11.11
CA SER A 172 -5.68 3.18 -11.70
C SER A 172 -5.73 2.08 -12.74
N TRP A 173 -6.49 1.02 -12.48
CA TRP A 173 -6.70 -0.06 -13.45
C TRP A 173 -7.42 0.39 -14.71
N SER A 174 -8.14 1.52 -14.66
CA SER A 174 -8.77 2.13 -15.84
C SER A 174 -7.75 2.71 -16.82
N GLY A 175 -6.51 2.92 -16.37
CA GLY A 175 -5.42 3.60 -17.06
C GLY A 175 -5.04 4.89 -16.35
N VAL A 176 -3.78 5.31 -16.56
CA VAL A 176 -3.26 6.59 -16.09
C VAL A 176 -2.83 7.40 -17.31
N GLY A 177 -3.24 8.66 -17.42
CA GLY A 177 -2.89 9.50 -18.58
C GLY A 177 -3.73 9.30 -19.85
N GLY A 178 -4.96 8.80 -19.75
CA GLY A 178 -5.99 9.02 -20.79
C GLY A 178 -6.36 7.87 -21.73
N GLY A 179 -5.86 6.64 -21.53
CA GLY A 179 -6.30 5.46 -22.29
C GLY A 179 -7.13 4.50 -21.44
N ARG A 180 -8.19 3.88 -21.99
CA ARG A 180 -8.99 2.84 -21.30
C ARG A 180 -8.30 1.48 -21.33
N ALA A 181 -8.29 0.75 -20.22
CA ALA A 181 -7.76 -0.62 -20.10
C ALA A 181 -8.84 -1.69 -19.78
N ARG A 182 -10.07 -1.47 -20.26
CA ARG A 182 -11.25 -2.32 -20.02
C ARG A 182 -11.64 -3.09 -21.29
N LYS A 183 -11.95 -4.39 -21.16
CA LYS A 183 -12.58 -5.22 -22.20
C LYS A 183 -13.98 -4.73 -22.52
#